data_AF-A0A3A4WA01-F1
#
_entry.id   AF-A0A3A4WA01-F1
#
_cell.length_a   1.000
_cell.length_b   1.000
_cell.length_c   1.000
_cell.angle_alpha   90.00
_cell.angle_beta   90.00
_cell.angle_gamma   90.00
#
_symmetry.space_group_name_H-M   'P 1'
#
loop_
_entity.id
_entity.type
_entity.pdbx_description
1 polymer ?
#
loop_
_entity_poly.entity_id
_entity_poly.type
_entity_poly.pdbx_seq_one_letter_code
_entity_poly.pdbx_strand_id
1 'polypeptide(L)' 'MRLRANMGRCKIIEREGVLEETHPNLFVVKVEEKRNRHRRVSYSYADVLTKTVELSHLTNGDNLLPWLN' A
#
# COMPACT_ATOMS: atom_id res chain seq x y z
N MET A 1 0.64 5.05 -6.90
CA MET A 1 1.47 4.96 -5.69
C MET A 1 2.13 3.60 -5.66
N ARG A 2 3.32 3.50 -5.06
CA ARG A 2 3.96 2.20 -4.79
C ARG A 2 3.63 1.80 -3.36
N LEU A 3 3.16 0.57 -3.20
CA LEU A 3 2.73 0.03 -1.92
C LEU A 3 3.57 -1.20 -1.61
N ARG A 4 4.27 -1.15 -0.48
CA ARG A 4 5.07 -2.25 0.05
C ARG A 4 4.35 -2.83 1.25
N ALA A 5 3.88 -4.07 1.15
CA ALA A 5 3.17 -4.73 2.23
C ALA A 5 3.90 -5.98 2.71
N ASN A 6 4.00 -6.15 4.03
CA ASN A 6 4.52 -7.33 4.67
C ASN A 6 3.38 -8.35 4.89
N MET A 7 3.38 -9.43 4.10
CA MET A 7 2.37 -10.49 4.17
C MET A 7 2.76 -11.64 5.12
N GLY A 8 3.77 -11.47 5.98
CA GLY A 8 4.16 -12.43 7.01
C GLY A 8 5.67 -12.68 7.09
N ARG A 9 6.08 -13.84 7.60
CA ARG A 9 7.51 -14.17 7.75
C ARG A 9 8.17 -14.26 6.37
N CYS A 10 9.10 -13.35 6.11
CA CYS A 10 9.93 -13.27 4.89
C CYS A 10 9.19 -12.96 3.57
N LYS A 11 7.92 -12.53 3.59
CA LYS A 11 7.19 -12.19 2.36
C LYS A 11 6.82 -10.72 2.31
N ILE A 12 7.63 -9.97 1.58
CA ILE A 12 7.36 -8.57 1.26
C ILE A 12 6.84 -8.54 -0.18
N ILE A 13 5.63 -8.02 -0.34
CA ILE A 13 5.07 -7.73 -1.67
C ILE A 13 5.23 -6.26 -1.95
N GLU A 14 5.51 -5.95 -3.20
CA GLU A 14 5.57 -4.58 -3.66
C GLU A 14 4.75 -4.47 -4.93
N ARG A 15 3.81 -3.52 -4.93
CA ARG A 15 2.81 -3.37 -5.99
C ARG A 15 2.55 -1.92 -6.27
N GLU A 16 2.23 -1.65 -7.52
CA GLU A 16 1.72 -0.36 -7.94
C GLU A 16 0.20 -0.37 -7.82
N GLY A 17 -0.34 0.71 -7.28
CA GLY A 17 -1.78 0.84 -7.12
C GLY A 17 -2.27 2.27 -7.06
N VAL A 18 -3.59 2.39 -7.08
CA VAL A 18 -4.34 3.64 -7.00
C VAL A 18 -5.31 3.54 -5.82
N LEU A 19 -5.39 4.60 -5.01
CA LEU A 19 -6.36 4.71 -3.94
C LEU A 19 -7.74 4.83 -4.55
N GLU A 20 -8.64 3.89 -4.25
CA GLU A 20 -10.02 3.96 -4.74
C GLU A 20 -10.96 4.55 -3.69
N GLU A 21 -10.86 4.09 -2.44
CA GLU A 21 -11.80 4.47 -1.39
C GLU A 21 -11.07 4.70 -0.07
N THR A 22 -11.54 5.67 0.71
CA THR A 22 -11.03 5.99 2.04
C THR A 22 -12.17 5.98 3.04
N HIS A 23 -12.02 5.18 4.09
CA HIS A 23 -12.96 5.10 5.20
C HIS A 23 -12.25 5.50 6.50
N PRO A 24 -12.99 5.74 7.61
CA PRO A 24 -12.40 6.15 8.88
C PRO A 24 -11.38 5.16 9.46
N ASN A 25 -11.54 3.85 9.20
CA ASN A 25 -10.70 2.80 9.81
C ASN A 25 -9.76 2.10 8.82
N LEU A 26 -10.04 2.20 7.52
CA LEU A 26 -9.28 1.54 6.47
C LEU A 26 -9.38 2.31 5.17
N PHE A 27 -8.50 1.97 4.23
CA PHE A 27 -8.53 2.46 2.87
C PHE A 27 -8.43 1.30 1.89
N VAL A 28 -8.99 1.48 0.69
CA VAL A 28 -9.04 0.48 -0.37
C VAL A 28 -8.15 0.95 -1.52
N VAL A 29 -7.20 0.11 -1.90
CA VAL A 29 -6.28 0.33 -3.01
C VAL A 29 -6.54 -0.69 -4.10
N LYS A 30 -6.63 -0.22 -5.33
CA LYS A 30 -6.61 -1.04 -6.53
C LYS A 30 -5.18 -1.26 -6.95
N VAL A 31 -4.72 -2.51 -6.89
CA VAL A 31 -3.38 -2.90 -7.32
C VAL A 31 -3.46 -3.67 -8.64
N GLU A 32 -2.48 -3.45 -9.52
CA GLU A 32 -2.34 -4.26 -10.72
C GLU A 32 -1.58 -5.56 -10.41
N GLU A 33 -2.13 -6.68 -10.87
CA GLU A 33 -1.49 -7.99 -10.85
C GLU A 33 -1.12 -8.43 -12.28
N LYS A 34 -0.37 -9.55 -12.37
CA LYS A 34 0.01 -10.14 -13.66
C LYS A 34 -1.23 -10.44 -14.51
N ARG A 35 -1.08 -10.26 -15.84
CA ARG A 35 -2.11 -10.49 -16.87
C ARG A 35 -3.28 -9.50 -16.83
N ASN A 36 -3.02 -8.21 -16.59
CA ASN A 36 -4.02 -7.15 -16.67
C ASN A 36 -5.21 -7.35 -15.69
N ARG A 37 -4.96 -8.07 -14.59
CA ARG A 37 -5.97 -8.33 -13.58
C ARG A 37 -5.78 -7.33 -12.45
N HIS A 38 -6.85 -6.63 -12.10
CA HIS A 38 -6.82 -5.66 -11.01
C HIS A 38 -7.43 -6.29 -9.77
N ARG A 39 -6.80 -6.09 -8.62
CA ARG A 39 -7.30 -6.56 -7.33
C ARG A 39 -7.51 -5.37 -6.41
N ARG A 40 -8.65 -5.35 -5.73
CA ARG A 40 -8.91 -4.45 -4.61
C ARG A 40 -8.35 -5.07 -3.34
N VAL A 41 -7.57 -4.30 -2.60
CA VAL A 41 -7.00 -4.70 -1.30
C VAL A 41 -7.29 -3.57 -0.31
N SER A 42 -7.84 -3.94 0.83
CA SER A 42 -8.04 -3.04 1.95
C SER A 42 -6.87 -3.12 2.93
N TYR A 43 -6.46 -1.98 3.45
CA TYR A 43 -5.45 -1.85 4.49
C TYR A 43 -5.98 -0.91 5.58
N SER A 44 -5.67 -1.21 6.83
CA SER A 44 -6.00 -0.34 7.95
C SER A 44 -4.92 0.73 8.13
N TYR A 45 -5.27 1.84 8.80
CA TYR A 45 -4.26 2.84 9.17
C TYR A 45 -3.25 2.29 10.19
N ALA A 46 -3.66 1.30 11.00
CA ALA A 46 -2.76 0.59 11.90
C ALA A 46 -1.66 -0.17 11.13
N ASP A 47 -1.95 -0.69 9.94
CA ASP A 47 -0.94 -1.37 9.11
C ASP A 47 0.17 -0.40 8.66
N VAL A 48 -0.20 0.86 8.39
CA VAL A 48 0.76 1.93 8.05
C VAL A 48 1.57 2.33 9.28
N LEU A 49 0.90 2.53 10.42
CA LEU A 49 1.54 2.88 11.70
C LEU A 49 2.53 1.81 12.18
N THR A 50 2.21 0.53 11.98
CA THR A 50 3.05 -0.61 12.36
C THR A 50 4.14 -0.94 11.33
N LYS A 51 4.26 -0.15 10.26
CA LYS A 51 5.17 -0.40 9.13
C LYS A 51 4.94 -1.74 8.44
N THR A 52 3.73 -2.30 8.60
CA THR A 52 3.29 -3.47 7.85
C THR A 52 3.00 -3.08 6.39
N VAL A 53 2.59 -1.83 6.17
CA VAL A 53 2.38 -1.24 4.85
C VAL A 53 3.14 0.09 4.76
N GLU A 54 3.96 0.24 3.73
CA GLU A 54 4.66 1.49 3.41
C GLU A 54 4.17 2.04 2.07
N LEU A 55 3.98 3.35 2.01
CA LEU A 55 3.46 4.06 0.84
C LEU A 55 4.52 5.01 0.30
N SER A 56 4.82 4.90 -1.01
CA SER A 56 5.81 5.74 -1.68
C SER A 56 5.27 6.35 -2.97
N HIS A 57 5.80 7.52 -3.32
CA HIS A 57 5.59 8.14 -4.62
C HIS A 57 6.16 7.25 -5.73
N LEU A 58 5.38 7.06 -6.79
CA LEU A 58 5.79 6.22 -7.92
C LEU A 58 6.99 6.81 -8.67
N THR A 59 6.99 8.13 -8.88
CA THR A 59 7.99 8.82 -9.69
C THR A 59 9.31 9.03 -8.95
N ASN A 60 9.23 9.42 -7.68
CA ASN A 60 10.40 9.87 -6.93
C ASN A 60 10.88 8.87 -5.87
N GLY A 61 10.04 7.87 -5.52
CA GLY A 61 10.35 6.93 -4.43
C GLY A 61 10.18 7.50 -3.02
N ASP A 62 9.88 8.80 -2.89
CA ASP A 62 9.69 9.48 -1.61
C ASP A 62 8.57 8.84 -0.79
N ASN A 63 8.74 8.79 0.53
CA ASN A 63 7.69 8.34 1.43
C ASN A 63 6.52 9.32 1.41
N LEU A 64 5.31 8.81 1.20
CA LEU A 64 4.08 9.61 1.15
C LEU A 64 3.69 10.17 2.53
N LEU A 65 4.18 9.57 3.61
CA LEU A 65 3.89 9.94 4.98
C LEU A 65 5.21 10.15 5.74
N PRO A 66 5.97 11.22 5.41
CA PRO A 66 7.29 11.44 5.99
C PRO A 66 7.23 11.69 7.50
N TRP A 67 6.10 12.18 8.02
CA TRP A 67 5.87 12.44 9.45
C TRP A 67 5.64 11.18 10.30
N LEU A 68 5.52 10.02 9.67
CA LEU A 68 5.36 8.72 10.34
C LEU A 68 6.70 8.07 10.72
N ASN A 69 7.82 8.76 10.47
CA ASN A 69 9.19 8.32 10.78
C ASN A 69 10.01 9.39 11.48
#